data_AF-A0A537LGU7-F1
#
_entry.id   AF-A0A537LGU7-F1
#
_cell.length_a   1.000
_cell.length_b   1.000
_cell.length_c   1.000
_cell.angle_alpha   90.00
_cell.angle_beta   90.00
_cell.angle_gamma   90.00
#
_symmetry.space_group_name_H-M   'P 1'
#
loop_
_entity.id
_entity.type
_entity.pdbx_description
1 polymer ?
#
loop_
_entity_poly.entity_id
_entity_poly.type
_entity_poly.pdbx_seq_one_letter_code
_entity_poly.pdbx_strand_id
1 'polypeptide(L)' 'MRGMGLFGTILGAIFVLASQRSPAAPEAYVLREYPVPAGSHPHDVAPAADGGVWHTAQTASALGHLDPVTGKTRYVELGE' A
#
# COMPACT_ATOMS: atom_id res chain seq x y z
N MET A 1 41.19 67.52 -6.70
CA MET A 1 40.56 66.97 -7.92
C MET A 1 39.46 66.03 -7.47
N ARG A 2 38.24 66.25 -7.97
CA ARG A 2 36.99 65.59 -7.54
C ARG A 2 36.93 64.16 -8.08
N GLY A 3 36.42 63.23 -7.28
CA GLY A 3 36.05 61.88 -7.70
C GLY A 3 34.87 61.39 -6.87
N MET A 4 33.67 61.84 -7.22
CA MET A 4 32.40 61.38 -6.67
C MET A 4 32.00 60.10 -7.42
N GLY A 5 31.95 58.96 -6.73
CA GLY A 5 31.43 57.70 -7.25
C GLY A 5 30.25 57.24 -6.39
N LEU A 6 29.08 57.22 -6.99
CA LEU A 6 27.77 56.85 -6.43
C LEU A 6 27.54 55.33 -6.60
N PHE A 7 26.60 54.76 -5.84
CA PHE A 7 26.00 53.41 -5.95
C PHE A 7 26.79 52.24 -5.32
N GLY A 8 26.20 51.33 -4.55
CA GLY A 8 24.80 51.09 -4.21
C GLY A 8 24.71 49.96 -3.19
N THR A 9 23.76 50.09 -2.27
CA THR A 9 23.39 49.10 -1.26
C THR A 9 22.84 47.85 -1.94
N ILE A 10 23.39 46.66 -1.67
CA ILE A 10 22.64 45.40 -1.86
C ILE A 10 22.83 44.53 -0.63
N LEU A 11 21.76 44.48 0.18
CA LEU A 11 21.53 43.52 1.25
C LEU A 11 21.53 42.10 0.63
N GLY A 12 22.44 41.24 1.07
CA GLY A 12 22.50 39.85 0.61
C GLY A 12 21.29 39.05 1.07
N ALA A 13 20.35 38.78 0.17
CA ALA A 13 19.23 37.89 0.42
C ALA A 13 19.74 36.43 0.47
N ILE A 14 19.75 35.84 1.66
CA ILE A 14 19.97 34.41 1.85
C ILE A 14 18.71 33.70 1.34
N PHE A 15 18.76 33.17 0.11
CA PHE A 15 17.75 32.25 -0.41
C PHE A 15 18.06 30.85 0.13
N VAL A 16 17.43 30.47 1.25
CA VAL A 16 17.34 29.05 1.63
C VAL A 16 16.34 28.39 0.69
N LEU A 17 16.81 27.67 -0.32
CA LEU A 17 15.95 26.71 -1.02
C LEU A 17 15.70 25.53 -0.09
N ALA A 18 14.61 25.58 0.66
CA ALA A 18 14.02 24.38 1.22
C ALA A 18 13.64 23.48 0.05
N SER A 19 14.39 22.39 -0.14
CA SER A 19 14.06 21.37 -1.13
C SER A 19 12.80 20.66 -0.63
N GLN A 20 11.64 21.08 -1.14
CA GLN A 20 10.38 20.37 -0.95
C GLN A 20 10.51 19.00 -1.61
N ARG A 21 10.90 17.98 -0.85
CA ARG A 21 10.88 16.61 -1.34
C ARG A 21 9.41 16.19 -1.46
N SER A 22 8.89 16.21 -2.68
CA SER A 22 7.58 15.63 -2.98
C SER A 22 7.55 14.19 -2.47
N PRO A 23 6.43 13.71 -1.89
CA PRO A 23 6.31 12.31 -1.56
C PRO A 23 6.55 11.49 -2.82
N ALA A 24 7.38 10.45 -2.73
CA ALA A 24 7.57 9.52 -3.83
C ALA A 24 6.18 8.98 -4.24
N ALA A 25 5.92 8.89 -5.54
CA ALA A 25 4.73 8.22 -6.03
C ALA A 25 4.69 6.80 -5.43
N PRO A 26 3.52 6.31 -4.97
CA PRO A 26 3.42 4.97 -4.40
C PRO A 26 3.93 3.95 -5.43
N GLU A 27 4.72 2.99 -4.97
CA GLU A 27 5.09 1.85 -5.81
C GLU A 27 3.81 1.20 -6.36
N ALA A 28 3.84 0.82 -7.63
CA ALA A 28 2.70 0.18 -8.27
C ALA A 28 2.47 -1.19 -7.59
N TYR A 29 1.27 -1.39 -7.03
CA TYR A 29 0.89 -2.69 -6.49
C TYR A 29 0.57 -3.68 -7.62
N VAL A 30 1.02 -4.92 -7.47
CA VAL A 30 0.60 -6.02 -8.35
C VAL A 30 -0.66 -6.64 -7.76
N LEU A 31 -1.80 -6.41 -8.41
CA LEU A 31 -3.06 -7.06 -8.05
C LEU A 31 -3.07 -8.50 -8.58
N ARG A 32 -3.46 -9.45 -7.73
CA ARG A 32 -3.70 -10.84 -8.11
C ARG A 32 -5.01 -11.28 -7.49
N GLU A 33 -5.86 -11.90 -8.30
CA GLU A 33 -7.16 -12.42 -7.88
C GLU A 33 -7.13 -13.95 -7.83
N TYR A 34 -7.86 -14.51 -6.88
CA TYR A 34 -7.97 -15.95 -6.67
C TYR A 34 -9.45 -16.34 -6.67
N PRO A 35 -9.87 -17.30 -7.52
CA PRO A 35 -11.25 -17.71 -7.56
C PRO A 35 -11.63 -18.44 -6.28
N VAL A 36 -12.82 -18.15 -5.78
CA VAL A 36 -13.47 -18.90 -4.70
C VAL A 36 -14.65 -19.71 -5.27
N PRO A 37 -15.05 -20.81 -4.63
CA PRO A 37 -16.31 -21.49 -4.93
C PRO A 37 -17.47 -20.50 -5.05
N ALA A 38 -18.28 -20.67 -6.10
CA ALA A 38 -19.44 -19.82 -6.35
C ALA A 38 -20.42 -19.86 -5.17
N GLY A 39 -20.96 -18.69 -4.79
CA GLY A 39 -21.89 -18.58 -3.67
C GLY A 39 -21.27 -18.75 -2.28
N SER A 40 -19.93 -18.74 -2.15
CA SER A 40 -19.26 -18.82 -0.84
C SER A 40 -19.35 -17.53 0.00
N HIS A 41 -19.53 -16.38 -0.66
CA HIS A 41 -19.67 -15.06 -0.02
C HIS A 41 -18.54 -14.75 0.99
N PRO A 42 -17.28 -14.63 0.54
CA PRO A 42 -16.18 -14.21 1.41
C PRO A 42 -16.33 -12.73 1.81
N HIS A 43 -16.04 -12.42 3.06
CA HIS A 43 -16.21 -11.06 3.61
C HIS A 43 -14.95 -10.52 4.28
N ASP A 44 -14.31 -11.34 5.12
CA ASP A 44 -13.14 -10.95 5.89
C ASP A 44 -11.95 -11.80 5.50
N VAL A 45 -10.74 -11.23 5.65
CA VAL A 45 -9.47 -11.91 5.38
C VAL A 45 -8.45 -11.63 6.49
N ALA A 46 -7.56 -12.59 6.72
CA ALA A 46 -6.43 -12.43 7.64
C ALA A 46 -5.19 -13.17 7.12
N PRO A 47 -3.98 -12.62 7.24
CA PRO A 47 -2.75 -13.37 6.98
C PRO A 47 -2.64 -14.59 7.91
N ALA A 48 -2.19 -15.72 7.37
CA ALA A 48 -1.89 -16.92 8.15
C ALA A 48 -0.38 -17.00 8.46
N ALA A 49 -0.04 -17.67 9.57
CA ALA A 49 1.36 -17.80 10.00
C ALA A 49 2.24 -18.62 9.04
N ASP A 50 1.61 -19.46 8.21
CA ASP A 50 2.28 -20.27 7.18
C ASP A 50 2.45 -19.54 5.85
N GLY A 51 2.13 -18.24 5.79
CA GLY A 51 2.17 -17.43 4.57
C GLY A 51 0.93 -17.56 3.68
N GLY A 52 -0.07 -18.35 4.10
CA GLY A 52 -1.38 -18.39 3.47
C GLY A 52 -2.26 -17.19 3.85
N VAL A 53 -3.50 -17.22 3.37
CA VAL A 53 -4.54 -16.24 3.70
C VAL A 53 -5.78 -16.97 4.19
N TRP A 54 -6.23 -16.65 5.40
CA TRP A 54 -7.55 -17.02 5.88
C TRP A 54 -8.59 -16.09 5.28
N HIS A 55 -9.74 -16.64 4.93
CA HIS A 55 -10.93 -15.87 4.61
C HIS A 55 -12.19 -16.53 5.15
N THR A 56 -13.23 -15.73 5.42
CA THR A 56 -14.56 -16.27 5.72
C THR A 56 -15.22 -16.78 4.43
N ALA A 57 -16.14 -17.75 4.56
CA ALA A 57 -17.03 -18.19 3.49
C ALA A 57 -18.45 -18.30 4.09
N GLN A 58 -19.09 -17.14 4.30
CA GLN A 58 -20.25 -17.02 5.20
C GLN A 58 -21.42 -17.93 4.81
N THR A 59 -21.75 -18.02 3.53
CA THR A 59 -22.86 -18.87 3.06
C THR A 59 -22.50 -20.35 3.05
N ALA A 60 -21.20 -20.66 3.00
CA ALA A 60 -20.71 -22.03 3.09
C ALA A 60 -20.53 -22.51 4.54
N SER A 61 -20.74 -21.66 5.55
CA SER A 61 -20.46 -21.98 6.96
C SER A 61 -19.03 -22.49 7.18
N ALA A 62 -18.06 -21.92 6.47
CA ALA A 62 -16.68 -22.41 6.48
C ALA A 62 -15.65 -21.28 6.59
N LEU A 63 -14.42 -21.65 6.95
CA LEU A 63 -13.21 -20.85 6.72
C LEU A 63 -12.44 -21.41 5.53
N GLY A 64 -12.02 -20.53 4.63
CA GLY A 64 -11.08 -20.87 3.56
C GLY A 64 -9.65 -20.52 3.94
N HIS A 65 -8.71 -21.39 3.62
CA HIS A 65 -7.26 -21.15 3.72
C HIS A 65 -6.65 -21.24 2.34
N LEU A 66 -6.25 -20.09 1.80
CA LEU A 66 -5.67 -19.91 0.47
C LEU A 66 -4.14 -20.00 0.55
N ASP A 67 -3.56 -20.83 -0.31
CA ASP A 67 -2.13 -20.79 -0.66
C ASP A 67 -1.93 -19.84 -1.85
N PRO A 68 -1.27 -18.67 -1.68
CA PRO A 68 -1.08 -17.69 -2.75
C PRO A 68 -0.06 -18.13 -3.81
N VAL A 69 0.79 -19.12 -3.53
CA VAL A 69 1.77 -19.68 -4.48
C VAL A 69 1.06 -20.55 -5.51
N THR A 70 0.18 -21.45 -5.04
CA THR A 70 -0.55 -22.38 -5.91
C THR A 70 -1.92 -21.87 -6.35
N GLY A 71 -2.47 -20.90 -5.64
CA GLY A 71 -3.83 -20.38 -5.82
C GLY A 71 -4.93 -21.32 -5.35
N LYS A 72 -4.60 -22.38 -4.60
CA LYS A 72 -5.57 -23.35 -4.09
C LYS A 72 -6.08 -22.92 -2.72
N THR A 73 -7.37 -23.17 -2.50
CA THR A 73 -8.01 -22.94 -1.20
C THR A 73 -8.55 -24.26 -0.64
N ARG A 74 -8.25 -24.54 0.63
CA ARG A 74 -8.90 -25.62 1.39
C ARG A 74 -9.93 -25.04 2.35
N TYR A 75 -11.05 -25.73 2.55
CA TYR A 75 -12.10 -25.29 3.47
C TYR A 75 -12.06 -26.07 4.77
N VAL A 76 -12.38 -25.38 5.86
CA VAL A 76 -12.63 -25.93 7.20
C VAL A 76 -14.07 -25.59 7.54
N GLU A 77 -14.92 -26.61 7.65
CA GLU A 77 -16.31 -26.45 8.08
C GLU A 77 -16.36 -25.91 9.52
N LEU A 78 -17.34 -25.04 9.79
CA LEU A 78 -17.61 -24.49 11.11
C LEU A 78 -18.96 -25.01 11.62
N GLY A 79 -19.08 -25.17 12.95
CA GLY A 79 -20.35 -25.49 13.59
C GLY A 79 -20.64 -26.99 13.79
N GLU A 80 -19.62 -27.83 13.67
CA GLU A 80 -19.61 -29.17 14.28
C GLU A 80 -19.60 -29.10 15.82
#